data_AF-A0A9W9QK22-F1
#
_entry.id   AF-A0A9W9QK22-F1
#
_cell.length_a   1.000
_cell.length_b   1.000
_cell.length_c   1.000
_cell.angle_alpha   90.00
_cell.angle_beta   90.00
_cell.angle_gamma   90.00
#
_symmetry.space_group_name_H-M   'P 1'
#
loop_
_entity.id
_entity.type
_entity.pdbx_description
1 polymer ?
#
loop_
_entity_poly.entity_id
_entity_poly.type
_entity_poly.pdbx_seq_one_letter_code
_entity_poly.pdbx_strand_id
1 'polypeptide(L)'
;MARSLRSKRDSVYLKWSAVMHPSEALHELLGDRDNSRLFFHGLRRQVKAIRQRSQKSEDGQITIFDAALVRLYDNGHTMQSYGLFEFYMAEFLGTKDCVSDGEIKACLAANLAAQRVLDAGPISEIPTLSNLTAGEEEIKSTDHDNASTQATDSTRDSEDSKPRHLDRLVETYQKAKEDYYVLEVTETHDKKTNSVRFLRDTAENLLRYLKNVDKDHDLIQELEDTVKSSKAHADKLAGGRKRKFEREDSSFHGSPSPSPYRPHGYYGETYGGSDRNDRWDRYVPKAGWNHGRGVDSYRP
;
A
#
# COMPACT_ATOMS: atom_id res chain seq x y z
N MET A 1 28.32 0.46 30.35
CA MET A 1 26.89 0.85 30.26
C MET A 1 26.25 0.52 28.90
N ALA A 2 26.92 0.74 27.76
CA ALA A 2 26.37 0.50 26.41
C ALA A 2 25.80 -0.91 26.13
N ARG A 3 26.40 -1.99 26.69
CA ARG A 3 25.89 -3.37 26.51
C ARG A 3 24.53 -3.61 27.19
N SER A 4 24.29 -2.99 28.35
CA SER A 4 23.02 -3.12 29.08
C SER A 4 21.87 -2.40 28.37
N LEU A 5 22.13 -1.20 27.82
CA LEU A 5 21.15 -0.45 27.04
C LEU A 5 20.79 -1.16 25.73
N ARG A 6 21.79 -1.74 25.05
CA ARG A 6 21.56 -2.55 23.84
C ARG A 6 20.69 -3.78 24.15
N SER A 7 20.98 -4.50 25.25
CA SER A 7 20.18 -5.64 25.69
C SER A 7 18.73 -5.26 26.01
N LYS A 8 18.49 -4.12 26.66
CA LYS A 8 17.14 -3.62 26.94
C LYS A 8 16.39 -3.24 25.67
N ARG A 9 17.04 -2.54 24.74
CA ARG A 9 16.48 -2.21 23.43
C ARG A 9 16.05 -3.47 22.67
N ASP A 10 16.91 -4.48 22.65
CA ASP A 10 16.62 -5.73 21.94
C ASP A 10 15.47 -6.49 22.62
N SER A 11 15.37 -6.45 23.96
CA SER A 11 14.23 -6.99 24.69
C SER A 11 12.91 -6.29 24.36
N VAL A 12 12.90 -4.95 24.27
CA VAL A 12 11.69 -4.20 23.89
C VAL A 12 11.27 -4.56 22.47
N TYR A 13 12.22 -4.55 21.53
CA TYR A 13 11.95 -4.95 20.14
C TYR A 13 11.36 -6.36 20.07
N LEU A 14 11.97 -7.35 20.74
CA LEU A 14 11.50 -8.73 20.71
C LEU A 14 10.09 -8.87 21.27
N LYS A 15 9.79 -8.22 22.40
CA LYS A 15 8.44 -8.21 23.01
C LYS A 15 7.38 -7.79 22.00
N TRP A 16 7.60 -6.67 21.31
CA TRP A 16 6.60 -6.10 20.41
C TRP A 16 6.59 -6.77 19.05
N SER A 17 7.73 -7.25 18.54
CA SER A 17 7.79 -8.02 17.29
C SER A 17 7.02 -9.34 17.33
N ALA A 18 6.76 -9.88 18.53
CA ALA A 18 6.00 -11.10 18.73
C ALA A 18 4.47 -10.89 18.72
N VAL A 19 3.99 -9.64 18.65
CA VAL A 19 2.56 -9.33 18.63
C VAL A 19 2.01 -9.54 17.21
N MET A 20 1.17 -10.57 17.08
CA MET A 20 0.61 -11.03 15.80
C MET A 20 -0.88 -10.69 15.62
N HIS A 21 -1.52 -10.13 16.63
CA HIS A 21 -2.95 -9.81 16.61
C HIS A 21 -3.18 -8.37 17.10
N PRO A 22 -4.06 -7.60 16.44
CA PRO A 22 -4.41 -6.26 16.91
C PRO A 22 -5.34 -6.33 18.13
N SER A 23 -5.22 -5.35 19.00
CA SER A 23 -6.22 -5.03 20.02
C SER A 23 -7.52 -4.54 19.38
N GLU A 24 -8.60 -4.57 20.16
CA GLU A 24 -9.90 -4.05 19.71
C GLU A 24 -9.83 -2.56 19.36
N ALA A 25 -9.11 -1.77 20.17
CA ALA A 25 -8.88 -0.36 19.92
C ALA A 25 -8.11 -0.11 18.61
N LEU A 26 -7.07 -0.90 18.32
CA LEU A 26 -6.35 -0.81 17.05
C LEU A 26 -7.23 -1.22 15.87
N HIS A 27 -8.05 -2.26 16.03
CA HIS A 27 -8.97 -2.71 14.99
C HIS A 27 -10.03 -1.64 14.66
N GLU A 28 -10.62 -1.00 15.67
CA GLU A 28 -11.57 0.11 15.50
C GLU A 28 -10.89 1.33 14.86
N LEU A 29 -9.70 1.69 15.32
CA LEU A 29 -8.91 2.80 14.78
C LEU A 29 -8.58 2.61 13.29
N LEU A 30 -8.16 1.40 12.91
CA LEU A 30 -7.81 1.08 11.52
C LEU A 30 -9.03 0.84 10.62
N GLY A 31 -10.20 0.59 11.21
CA GLY A 31 -11.46 0.43 10.49
C GLY A 31 -11.99 1.75 9.90
N ASP A 32 -11.62 2.89 10.48
CA ASP A 32 -11.96 4.21 9.98
C ASP A 32 -10.85 4.78 9.08
N ARG A 33 -11.22 5.22 7.87
CA ARG A 33 -10.27 5.69 6.84
C ARG A 33 -9.51 6.93 7.27
N ASP A 34 -10.18 7.87 7.91
CA ASP A 34 -9.56 9.15 8.26
C ASP A 34 -8.67 8.98 9.49
N ASN A 35 -9.13 8.21 10.48
CA ASN A 35 -8.35 7.90 11.68
C ASN A 35 -7.11 7.07 11.35
N SER A 36 -7.23 6.07 10.47
CA SER A 36 -6.07 5.30 10.01
C SER A 36 -5.06 6.18 9.28
N ARG A 37 -5.49 7.05 8.35
CA ARG A 37 -4.61 8.02 7.68
C ARG A 37 -3.85 8.88 8.67
N LEU A 38 -4.56 9.50 9.61
CA LEU A 38 -3.95 10.35 10.63
C LEU A 38 -2.97 9.57 11.50
N PHE A 39 -3.33 8.37 11.93
CA PHE A 39 -2.46 7.50 12.70
C PHE A 39 -1.14 7.20 11.96
N PHE A 40 -1.20 6.83 10.68
CA PHE A 40 -0.01 6.58 9.88
C PHE A 40 0.83 7.84 9.66
N HIS A 41 0.20 8.99 9.44
CA HIS A 41 0.89 10.27 9.34
C HIS A 41 1.64 10.60 10.63
N GLY A 42 0.99 10.44 11.79
CA GLY A 42 1.60 10.63 13.11
C GLY A 42 2.80 9.71 13.33
N LEU A 43 2.65 8.42 13.05
CA LEU A 43 3.73 7.43 13.17
C LEU A 43 4.93 7.79 12.28
N ARG A 44 4.68 8.12 11.00
CA ARG A 44 5.73 8.52 10.06
C ARG A 44 6.44 9.79 10.50
N ARG A 45 5.69 10.79 10.94
CA ARG A 45 6.27 12.04 11.46
C ARG A 45 7.15 11.75 12.68
N GLN A 46 6.70 10.91 13.60
CA GLN A 46 7.47 10.54 14.78
C GLN A 46 8.79 9.85 14.41
N VAL A 47 8.75 8.87 13.51
CA VAL A 47 9.95 8.17 13.03
C VAL A 47 10.91 9.14 12.32
N LYS A 48 10.39 10.03 11.47
CA LYS A 48 11.19 11.06 10.80
C LYS A 48 11.87 11.99 11.81
N ALA A 49 11.13 12.47 12.82
CA ALA A 49 11.65 13.33 13.87
C ALA A 49 12.74 12.64 14.70
N ILE A 50 12.57 11.36 15.04
CA ILE A 50 13.59 10.57 15.75
C ILE A 50 14.86 10.44 14.91
N ARG A 51 14.73 10.17 13.61
CA ARG A 51 15.88 9.98 12.70
C ARG A 51 16.69 11.26 12.49
N GLN A 52 16.08 12.43 12.63
CA GLN A 52 16.76 13.73 12.54
C GLN A 52 17.60 14.05 13.79
N ARG A 53 17.39 13.33 14.89
CA ARG A 53 18.17 13.48 16.13
C ARG A 53 19.45 12.65 16.05
N SER A 54 20.43 13.00 16.87
CA SER A 54 21.65 12.20 17.00
C SER A 54 21.33 10.79 17.47
N GLN A 55 21.82 9.81 16.71
CA GLN A 55 21.68 8.38 17.03
C GLN A 55 22.78 7.88 17.97
N LYS A 56 23.72 8.75 18.36
CA LYS A 56 24.79 8.39 19.29
C LYS A 56 24.23 8.35 20.71
N SER A 57 24.51 7.27 21.42
CA SER A 57 24.06 7.11 22.81
C SER A 57 24.61 8.18 23.77
N GLU A 58 25.75 8.79 23.41
CA GLU A 58 26.42 9.82 24.20
C GLU A 58 25.66 11.15 24.18
N ASP A 59 24.95 11.45 23.09
CA ASP A 59 24.25 12.72 22.91
C ASP A 59 22.88 12.72 23.61
N GLY A 60 22.38 11.55 24.04
CA GLY A 60 21.15 11.42 24.82
C GLY A 60 19.86 11.85 24.11
N GLN A 61 19.89 12.11 22.80
CA GLN A 61 18.76 12.67 22.06
C GLN A 61 17.68 11.64 21.68
N ILE A 62 17.98 10.35 21.78
CA ILE A 62 17.06 9.24 21.51
C ILE A 62 17.00 8.29 22.70
N THR A 63 15.79 7.83 23.00
CA THR A 63 15.54 6.85 24.06
C THR A 63 15.64 5.42 23.53
N ILE A 64 15.59 4.45 24.45
CA ILE A 64 15.51 3.02 24.11
C ILE A 64 14.22 2.73 23.31
N PHE A 65 13.14 3.43 23.62
CA PHE A 65 11.85 3.29 22.94
C PHE A 65 11.88 3.88 21.53
N ASP A 66 12.54 5.04 21.35
CA ASP A 66 12.75 5.64 20.03
C ASP A 66 13.52 4.68 19.11
N ALA A 67 14.61 4.11 19.62
CA ALA A 67 15.40 3.14 18.86
C ALA A 67 14.62 1.86 18.55
N ALA A 68 13.74 1.41 19.45
CA ALA A 68 12.85 0.27 19.20
C ALA A 68 11.77 0.60 18.16
N LEU A 69 11.20 1.81 18.18
CA LEU A 69 10.19 2.28 17.23
C LEU A 69 10.75 2.27 15.82
N VAL A 70 11.92 2.89 15.63
CA VAL A 70 12.60 2.94 14.32
C VAL A 70 12.89 1.54 13.83
N ARG A 71 13.40 0.65 14.70
CA ARG A 71 13.69 -0.74 14.31
C ARG A 71 12.43 -1.53 13.95
N LEU A 72 11.32 -1.37 14.67
CA LEU A 72 10.04 -2.00 14.33
C LEU A 72 9.53 -1.47 12.97
N TYR A 73 9.61 -0.16 12.76
CA TYR A 73 9.21 0.51 11.53
C TYR A 73 10.03 0.05 10.31
N ASP A 74 11.34 -0.10 10.47
CA ASP A 74 12.23 -0.56 9.39
C ASP A 74 11.94 -2.02 9.00
N ASN A 75 11.57 -2.86 9.97
CA ASN A 75 11.29 -4.28 9.75
C ASN A 75 9.84 -4.55 9.34
N GLY A 76 8.94 -3.57 9.48
CA GLY A 76 7.52 -3.73 9.19
C GLY A 76 6.86 -2.38 8.97
N HIS A 77 6.46 -2.10 7.73
CA HIS A 77 5.67 -0.92 7.35
C HIS A 77 4.38 -1.33 6.63
N THR A 78 4.04 -2.62 6.69
CA THR A 78 2.79 -3.17 6.15
C THR A 78 1.70 -3.16 7.21
N MET A 79 0.44 -3.17 6.78
CA MET A 79 -0.77 -3.19 7.64
C MET A 79 -0.85 -4.38 8.61
N GLN A 80 0.03 -5.38 8.45
CA GLN A 80 0.12 -6.57 9.30
C GLN A 80 1.17 -6.43 10.41
N SER A 81 1.83 -5.27 10.51
CA SER A 81 2.84 -5.00 11.54
C SER A 81 2.17 -4.61 12.85
N TYR A 82 1.28 -5.46 13.39
CA TYR A 82 0.50 -5.16 14.60
C TYR A 82 1.38 -4.77 15.78
N GLY A 83 2.51 -5.47 15.95
CA GLY A 83 3.50 -5.11 16.96
C GLY A 83 4.05 -3.69 16.88
N LEU A 84 4.20 -3.11 15.69
CA LEU A 84 4.61 -1.72 15.53
C LEU A 84 3.49 -0.77 15.98
N PHE A 85 2.26 -1.03 15.55
CA PHE A 85 1.13 -0.15 15.82
C PHE A 85 0.73 -0.18 17.28
N GLU A 86 0.66 -1.37 17.88
CA GLU A 86 0.42 -1.56 19.30
C GLU A 86 1.50 -0.89 20.15
N PHE A 87 2.77 -1.03 19.75
CA PHE A 87 3.86 -0.35 20.44
C PHE A 87 3.74 1.17 20.37
N TYR A 88 3.40 1.70 19.20
CA TYR A 88 3.23 3.15 19.01
C TYR A 88 2.05 3.69 19.83
N MET A 89 0.90 3.00 19.83
CA MET A 89 -0.25 3.37 20.67
C MET A 89 0.12 3.35 22.16
N ALA A 90 0.72 2.26 22.63
CA ALA A 90 1.03 2.07 24.03
C ALA A 90 2.06 3.07 24.56
N GLU A 91 3.19 3.23 23.87
CA GLU A 91 4.33 3.97 24.40
C GLU A 91 4.39 5.44 23.97
N PHE A 92 3.88 5.76 22.77
CA PHE A 92 3.98 7.12 22.23
C PHE A 92 2.66 7.88 22.28
N LEU A 93 1.53 7.21 22.10
CA LEU A 93 0.22 7.84 22.27
C LEU A 93 -0.25 7.80 23.72
N GLY A 94 0.38 6.96 24.56
CA GLY A 94 0.14 6.90 26.01
C GLY A 94 -0.98 5.96 26.43
N THR A 95 -1.43 5.05 25.57
CA THR A 95 -2.56 4.16 25.91
C THR A 95 -2.23 3.13 26.98
N LYS A 96 -0.94 2.89 27.27
CA LYS A 96 -0.51 1.95 28.32
C LYS A 96 -0.92 2.38 29.73
N ASP A 97 -1.10 3.68 29.95
CA ASP A 97 -1.42 4.26 31.25
C ASP A 97 -2.94 4.40 31.44
N CYS A 98 -3.74 4.08 30.42
CA CYS A 98 -5.19 4.05 30.49
C CYS A 98 -5.68 2.78 31.22
N VAL A 99 -6.67 2.94 32.09
CA VAL A 99 -7.24 1.89 32.93
C VAL A 99 -8.52 1.31 32.31
N SER A 100 -9.18 2.05 31.43
CA SER A 100 -10.42 1.62 30.75
C SER A 100 -10.40 1.85 29.24
N ASP A 101 -11.22 1.09 28.51
CA ASP A 101 -11.38 1.25 27.06
C ASP A 101 -11.88 2.65 26.68
N GLY A 102 -12.72 3.27 27.52
CA GLY A 102 -13.16 4.64 27.33
C GLY A 102 -12.00 5.64 27.37
N GLU A 103 -11.05 5.46 28.29
CA GLU A 103 -9.84 6.28 28.37
C GLU A 103 -8.90 6.06 27.19
N ILE A 104 -8.73 4.80 26.75
CA ILE A 104 -7.95 4.49 25.55
C ILE A 104 -8.53 5.23 24.34
N LYS A 105 -9.85 5.15 24.13
CA LYS A 105 -10.54 5.82 23.03
C LYS A 105 -10.39 7.35 23.10
N ALA A 106 -10.57 7.94 24.29
CA ALA A 106 -10.40 9.38 24.48
C ALA A 106 -8.95 9.83 24.20
N CYS A 107 -7.97 9.06 24.67
CA CYS A 107 -6.55 9.29 24.45
C CYS A 107 -6.19 9.26 22.95
N LEU A 108 -6.68 8.25 22.23
CA LEU A 108 -6.48 8.15 20.78
C LEU A 108 -7.17 9.28 20.04
N ALA A 109 -8.42 9.61 20.39
CA ALA A 109 -9.17 10.71 19.78
C ALA A 109 -8.43 12.05 19.93
N ALA A 110 -7.87 12.34 21.11
CA ALA A 110 -7.07 13.53 21.35
C ALA A 110 -5.81 13.59 20.47
N ASN A 111 -5.08 12.47 20.38
CA ASN A 111 -3.90 12.37 19.51
C ASN A 111 -4.24 12.56 18.03
N LEU A 112 -5.35 11.98 17.55
CA LEU A 112 -5.82 12.17 16.18
C LEU A 112 -6.28 13.61 15.91
N ALA A 113 -6.95 14.25 16.88
CA ALA A 113 -7.31 15.66 16.77
C ALA A 113 -6.07 16.55 16.66
N ALA A 114 -5.05 16.32 17.49
CA ALA A 114 -3.77 17.01 17.38
C ALA A 114 -3.10 16.74 16.02
N GLN A 115 -3.18 15.51 15.52
CA GLN A 115 -2.66 15.17 14.19
C GLN A 115 -3.37 15.93 13.07
N ARG A 116 -4.70 16.07 13.13
CA ARG A 116 -5.47 16.85 12.14
C ARG A 116 -4.99 18.29 12.08
N VAL A 117 -4.75 18.89 13.25
CA VAL A 117 -4.23 20.26 13.35
C VAL A 117 -2.84 20.37 12.72
N LEU A 118 -1.97 19.39 12.95
CA LEU A 118 -0.62 19.37 12.39
C LEU A 118 -0.61 19.12 10.86
N ASP A 119 -1.55 18.33 10.35
CA ASP A 119 -1.67 18.05 8.92
C ASP A 119 -2.36 19.20 8.15
N ALA A 120 -3.15 20.04 8.81
CA ALA A 120 -3.77 21.23 8.23
C ALA A 120 -2.78 22.36 7.88
N GLY A 121 -1.49 22.20 8.20
CA GLY A 121 -0.45 23.18 7.92
C GLY A 121 -0.31 24.24 9.02
N PRO A 122 0.47 25.32 8.80
CA PRO A 122 0.69 26.34 9.80
C PRO A 122 -0.64 26.93 10.26
N ILE A 123 -0.95 26.79 11.55
CA ILE A 123 -2.04 27.55 12.16
C ILE A 123 -1.62 29.01 12.04
N SER A 124 -2.35 29.80 11.26
CA SER A 124 -2.04 31.22 11.04
C SER A 124 -1.96 32.01 12.34
N GLU A 125 -2.57 31.50 13.42
CA GLU A 125 -2.54 32.07 14.76
C GLU A 125 -2.48 30.96 15.81
N ILE A 126 -1.40 30.90 16.60
CA ILE A 126 -1.34 30.02 17.78
C ILE A 126 -2.46 30.49 18.73
N PRO A 127 -3.44 29.66 19.12
CA PRO A 127 -4.45 30.08 20.07
C PRO A 127 -3.78 30.32 21.43
N THR A 128 -3.60 31.58 21.78
CA THR A 128 -3.21 31.97 23.14
C THR A 128 -4.36 31.65 24.07
N LEU A 129 -4.06 31.24 25.31
CA LEU A 129 -5.01 30.85 26.37
C LEU A 129 -6.11 31.90 26.68
N SER A 130 -6.04 33.10 26.11
CA SER A 130 -7.04 34.15 26.20
C SER A 130 -8.29 33.92 25.32
N ASN A 131 -8.22 33.04 24.32
CA ASN A 131 -9.30 32.87 23.33
C ASN A 131 -10.23 31.67 23.61
N LEU A 132 -9.99 30.91 24.69
CA LEU A 132 -10.82 29.75 25.06
C LEU A 132 -12.01 30.09 25.99
N THR A 133 -12.16 31.36 26.38
CA THR A 133 -13.22 31.79 27.31
C THR A 133 -14.27 32.72 26.68
N ALA A 134 -14.27 32.90 25.37
CA ALA A 134 -15.25 33.75 24.69
C ALA A 134 -15.68 33.12 23.37
N GLY A 135 -16.73 32.30 23.40
CA GLY A 135 -17.33 31.79 22.17
C GLY A 135 -18.14 30.51 22.30
N GLU A 136 -18.94 30.38 23.35
CA GLU A 136 -20.18 29.62 23.22
C GLU A 136 -21.23 30.57 22.62
N GLU A 137 -21.95 30.06 21.62
CA GLU A 137 -23.07 30.66 20.87
C GLU A 137 -22.71 31.65 19.74
N GLU A 138 -22.89 31.25 18.47
CA GLU A 138 -24.16 31.44 17.75
C GLU A 138 -24.10 30.76 16.36
N ILE A 139 -25.10 29.93 16.09
CA ILE A 139 -25.41 29.35 14.79
C ILE A 139 -25.99 30.45 13.90
N LYS A 140 -25.47 30.64 12.68
CA LYS A 140 -26.30 31.09 11.56
C LYS A 140 -25.69 30.78 10.19
N SER A 141 -26.52 30.11 9.42
CA SER A 141 -26.45 29.76 8.02
C SER A 141 -26.36 31.00 7.12
N THR A 142 -25.63 30.87 6.01
CA THR A 142 -26.03 31.49 4.74
C THR A 142 -25.46 30.72 3.56
N ASP A 143 -26.36 30.19 2.75
CA ASP A 143 -26.15 29.75 1.38
C ASP A 143 -25.62 30.89 0.50
N HIS A 144 -24.77 30.57 -0.48
CA HIS A 144 -24.85 31.19 -1.80
C HIS A 144 -24.20 30.33 -2.90
N ASP A 145 -25.01 30.05 -3.90
CA ASP A 145 -24.76 29.31 -5.14
C ASP A 145 -23.77 29.96 -6.11
N ASN A 146 -23.22 29.09 -6.99
CA ASN A 146 -22.96 29.23 -8.43
C ASN A 146 -22.36 30.55 -8.99
N ALA A 147 -21.25 30.43 -9.75
CA ALA A 147 -21.34 30.33 -11.22
C ALA A 147 -19.96 30.36 -11.92
N SER A 148 -19.92 29.59 -13.00
CA SER A 148 -18.91 29.44 -14.06
C SER A 148 -18.51 30.73 -14.77
N THR A 149 -17.22 30.84 -15.15
CA THR A 149 -16.80 31.53 -16.38
C THR A 149 -15.69 30.76 -17.09
N GLN A 150 -16.00 30.21 -18.26
CA GLN A 150 -15.06 29.78 -19.29
C GLN A 150 -14.59 30.99 -20.11
N ALA A 151 -13.30 31.00 -20.50
CA ALA A 151 -12.70 31.60 -21.71
C ALA A 151 -11.17 31.61 -21.49
N THR A 152 -10.26 31.39 -22.41
CA THR A 152 -10.23 31.06 -23.84
C THR A 152 -8.79 30.63 -24.16
N ASP A 153 -8.67 29.80 -25.19
CA ASP A 153 -7.48 29.37 -25.92
C ASP A 153 -6.48 30.50 -26.29
N SER A 154 -5.18 30.27 -26.10
CA SER A 154 -4.14 30.42 -27.15
C SER A 154 -2.70 30.26 -26.62
N THR A 155 -2.03 29.32 -27.27
CA THR A 155 -0.60 29.00 -27.45
C THR A 155 0.44 30.06 -27.03
N ARG A 156 1.42 29.65 -26.20
CA ARG A 156 2.83 30.08 -26.28
C ARG A 156 3.75 29.23 -25.40
N ASP A 157 4.71 28.59 -26.04
CA ASP A 157 5.90 28.00 -25.42
C ASP A 157 6.56 29.01 -24.46
N SER A 158 6.64 28.68 -23.18
CA SER A 158 7.65 29.22 -22.27
C SER A 158 7.84 28.30 -21.07
N GLU A 159 9.05 28.28 -20.54
CA GLU A 159 9.57 27.34 -19.54
C GLU A 159 8.90 27.39 -18.15
N ASP A 160 7.81 28.14 -18.01
CA ASP A 160 7.05 28.39 -16.77
C ASP A 160 5.96 27.32 -16.47
N SER A 161 5.85 26.30 -17.33
CA SER A 161 4.88 25.20 -17.22
C SER A 161 5.42 23.97 -16.46
N LYS A 162 6.72 23.95 -16.16
CA LYS A 162 7.41 22.86 -15.43
C LYS A 162 6.90 22.66 -13.98
N PRO A 163 6.69 23.70 -13.15
CA PRO A 163 6.27 23.48 -11.75
C PRO A 163 4.85 22.90 -11.67
N ARG A 164 3.91 23.42 -12.48
CA ARG A 164 2.50 22.96 -12.46
C ARG A 164 2.33 21.49 -12.87
N HIS A 165 3.17 20.99 -13.77
CA HIS A 165 3.13 19.58 -14.17
C HIS A 165 3.71 18.66 -13.08
N LEU A 166 4.81 19.08 -12.44
CA LEU A 166 5.40 18.37 -11.31
C LEU A 166 4.43 18.30 -10.13
N ASP A 167 3.78 19.41 -9.78
CA ASP A 167 2.79 19.47 -8.69
C ASP A 167 1.66 18.47 -8.93
N ARG A 168 1.17 18.37 -10.17
CA ARG A 168 0.13 17.41 -10.56
C ARG A 168 0.60 15.96 -10.47
N LEU A 169 1.84 15.67 -10.85
CA LEU A 169 2.42 14.33 -10.72
C LEU A 169 2.61 13.95 -9.25
N VAL A 170 3.05 14.89 -8.41
CA VAL A 170 3.19 14.71 -6.96
C VAL A 170 1.83 14.48 -6.31
N GLU A 171 0.82 15.26 -6.65
CA GLU A 171 -0.56 15.09 -6.15
C GLU A 171 -1.11 13.71 -6.55
N THR A 172 -0.93 13.32 -7.81
CA THR A 172 -1.39 12.00 -8.30
C THR A 172 -0.67 10.87 -7.58
N TYR A 173 0.64 10.99 -7.34
CA TYR A 173 1.41 10.02 -6.58
C TYR A 173 0.93 9.94 -5.12
N GLN A 174 0.73 11.08 -4.44
CA GLN A 174 0.23 11.11 -3.07
C GLN A 174 -1.16 10.46 -2.98
N LYS A 175 -2.06 10.76 -3.93
CA LYS A 175 -3.37 10.14 -4.00
C LYS A 175 -3.30 8.63 -4.25
N ALA A 176 -2.46 8.19 -5.20
CA ALA A 176 -2.24 6.77 -5.47
C ALA A 176 -1.68 6.03 -4.25
N LYS A 177 -0.80 6.70 -3.50
CA LYS A 177 -0.19 6.20 -2.28
C LYS A 177 -1.24 6.07 -1.18
N GLU A 178 -2.09 7.08 -0.99
CA GLU A 178 -3.24 7.04 -0.09
C GLU A 178 -4.19 5.87 -0.42
N ASP A 179 -4.60 5.75 -1.69
CA ASP A 179 -5.50 4.70 -2.12
C ASP A 179 -4.88 3.30 -1.93
N TYR A 180 -3.59 3.12 -2.23
CA TYR A 180 -2.89 1.87 -1.96
C TYR A 180 -2.95 1.47 -0.47
N TYR A 181 -2.67 2.42 0.43
CA TYR A 181 -2.68 2.14 1.88
C TYR A 181 -4.09 1.83 2.40
N VAL A 182 -5.11 2.52 1.91
CA VAL A 182 -6.50 2.27 2.31
C VAL A 182 -6.97 0.89 1.83
N LEU A 183 -6.66 0.55 0.59
CA LEU A 183 -7.19 -0.66 -0.03
C LEU A 183 -6.49 -1.94 0.45
N GLU A 184 -5.28 -1.87 1.00
CA GLU A 184 -4.59 -3.01 1.61
C GLU A 184 -5.42 -3.64 2.75
N VAL A 185 -6.24 -2.84 3.46
CA VAL A 185 -7.00 -3.25 4.65
C VAL A 185 -8.40 -3.77 4.31
N THR A 186 -9.13 -3.10 3.42
CA THR A 186 -10.61 -3.21 3.40
C THR A 186 -11.23 -3.83 2.15
N GLU A 187 -10.46 -4.02 1.07
CA GLU A 187 -11.05 -4.33 -0.24
C GLU A 187 -10.70 -5.69 -0.87
N THR A 188 -11.44 -6.02 -1.94
CA THR A 188 -11.29 -7.24 -2.74
C THR A 188 -9.94 -7.30 -3.46
N HIS A 189 -9.49 -8.53 -3.76
CA HIS A 189 -8.19 -8.81 -4.37
C HIS A 189 -7.92 -7.99 -5.66
N ASP A 190 -8.93 -7.76 -6.50
CA ASP A 190 -8.78 -7.05 -7.77
C ASP A 190 -8.50 -5.56 -7.58
N LYS A 191 -9.20 -4.93 -6.63
CA LYS A 191 -8.99 -3.50 -6.33
C LYS A 191 -7.65 -3.26 -5.67
N LYS A 192 -7.23 -4.15 -4.76
CA LYS A 192 -5.86 -4.19 -4.22
C LYS A 192 -4.83 -4.27 -5.34
N THR A 193 -4.98 -5.24 -6.25
CA THR A 193 -4.03 -5.43 -7.36
C THR A 193 -3.95 -4.19 -8.25
N ASN A 194 -5.07 -3.54 -8.54
CA ASN A 194 -5.10 -2.31 -9.35
C ASN A 194 -4.46 -1.13 -8.63
N SER A 195 -4.69 -0.96 -7.32
CA SER A 195 -4.09 0.14 -6.55
C SER A 195 -2.57 0.01 -6.45
N VAL A 196 -2.04 -1.21 -6.24
CA VAL A 196 -0.59 -1.44 -6.23
C VAL A 196 0.05 -1.10 -7.57
N ARG A 197 -0.60 -1.51 -8.67
CA ARG A 197 -0.13 -1.21 -10.03
C ARG A 197 -0.13 0.29 -10.30
N PHE A 198 -1.21 0.96 -9.90
CA PHE A 198 -1.34 2.40 -10.08
C PHE A 198 -0.31 3.18 -9.26
N LEU A 199 -0.08 2.81 -7.99
CA LEU A 199 0.98 3.39 -7.16
C LEU A 199 2.36 3.19 -7.80
N ARG A 200 2.65 1.98 -8.27
CA ARG A 200 3.92 1.68 -8.92
C ARG A 200 4.13 2.53 -10.17
N ASP A 201 3.15 2.52 -11.08
CA ASP A 201 3.28 3.19 -12.37
C ASP A 201 3.33 4.73 -12.19
N THR A 202 2.62 5.29 -11.21
CA THR A 202 2.70 6.73 -10.86
C THR A 202 4.05 7.09 -10.21
N ALA A 203 4.57 6.26 -9.31
CA ALA A 203 5.89 6.46 -8.71
C ALA A 203 7.02 6.36 -9.74
N GLU A 204 6.96 5.40 -10.67
CA GLU A 204 7.92 5.27 -11.78
C GLU A 204 7.89 6.49 -12.71
N ASN A 205 6.70 6.99 -13.05
CA ASN A 205 6.55 8.18 -13.90
C ASN A 205 7.13 9.42 -13.21
N LEU A 206 6.81 9.65 -11.94
CA LEU A 206 7.33 10.79 -11.19
C LEU A 206 8.85 10.70 -10.99
N LEU A 207 9.37 9.51 -10.68
CA LEU A 207 10.82 9.27 -10.55
C LEU A 207 11.57 9.54 -11.85
N ARG A 208 11.03 9.10 -13.00
CA ARG A 208 11.62 9.40 -14.32
C ARG A 208 11.61 10.90 -14.61
N TYR A 209 10.52 11.59 -14.27
CA TYR A 209 10.42 13.03 -14.45
C TYR A 209 11.45 13.78 -13.61
N LEU A 210 11.52 13.46 -12.31
CA LEU A 210 12.49 14.08 -11.38
C LEU A 210 13.93 13.82 -11.81
N LYS A 211 14.31 12.58 -12.15
CA LYS A 211 15.68 12.28 -12.62
C LYS A 211 16.12 13.08 -13.86
N ASN A 212 15.16 13.56 -14.66
CA ASN A 212 15.43 14.38 -15.84
C ASN A 212 15.42 15.88 -15.54
N VAL A 213 14.66 16.35 -14.54
CA VAL A 213 14.46 17.78 -14.25
C VAL A 213 15.28 18.24 -13.04
N ASP A 214 15.30 17.46 -11.96
CA ASP A 214 15.98 17.74 -10.71
C ASP A 214 16.43 16.44 -10.03
N LYS A 215 17.73 16.15 -10.11
CA LYS A 215 18.34 14.90 -9.62
C LYS A 215 18.53 14.86 -8.11
N ASP A 216 18.45 15.99 -7.43
CA ASP A 216 18.71 16.11 -6.00
C ASP A 216 17.41 16.34 -5.20
N HIS A 217 16.26 16.17 -5.84
CA HIS A 217 14.95 16.35 -5.22
C HIS A 217 14.70 15.36 -4.06
N ASP A 218 14.31 15.86 -2.89
CA ASP A 218 14.13 15.09 -1.65
C ASP A 218 13.21 13.85 -1.78
N LEU A 219 12.26 13.89 -2.71
CA LEU A 219 11.31 12.80 -2.98
C LEU A 219 11.94 11.59 -3.71
N ILE A 220 13.12 11.72 -4.32
CA ILE A 220 13.70 10.65 -5.14
C ILE A 220 13.92 9.37 -4.33
N GLN A 221 14.50 9.50 -3.13
CA GLN A 221 14.76 8.35 -2.26
C GLN A 221 13.45 7.62 -1.89
N GLU A 222 12.41 8.39 -1.57
CA GLU A 222 11.10 7.84 -1.23
C GLU A 222 10.45 7.12 -2.43
N LEU A 223 10.58 7.68 -3.62
CA LEU A 223 10.05 7.11 -4.84
C LEU A 223 10.76 5.82 -5.22
N GLU A 224 12.08 5.74 -5.06
CA GLU A 224 12.83 4.49 -5.29
C GLU A 224 12.39 3.37 -4.34
N ASP A 225 12.22 3.67 -3.06
CA ASP A 225 11.73 2.73 -2.06
C ASP A 225 10.28 2.29 -2.37
N THR A 226 9.43 3.23 -2.81
CA THR A 226 8.04 2.96 -3.16
C THR A 226 7.92 2.12 -4.43
N VAL A 227 8.72 2.39 -5.46
CA VAL A 227 8.78 1.55 -6.68
C VAL A 227 9.25 0.14 -6.33
N LYS A 228 10.28 0.01 -5.49
CA LYS A 228 10.81 -1.29 -5.06
C LYS A 228 9.76 -2.11 -4.30
N SER A 229 9.12 -1.51 -3.31
CA SER A 229 8.10 -2.19 -2.48
C SER A 229 6.83 -2.52 -3.27
N SER A 230 6.31 -1.58 -4.06
CA SER A 230 5.11 -1.80 -4.89
C SER A 230 5.35 -2.83 -6.01
N LYS A 231 6.55 -2.91 -6.59
CA LYS A 231 6.91 -3.97 -7.55
C LYS A 231 6.88 -5.35 -6.92
N ALA A 232 7.54 -5.52 -5.76
CA ALA A 232 7.51 -6.79 -5.03
C ALA A 232 6.10 -7.20 -4.63
N HIS A 233 5.26 -6.23 -4.23
CA HIS A 233 3.89 -6.49 -3.82
C HIS A 233 2.98 -6.81 -5.01
N ALA A 234 3.13 -6.13 -6.14
CA ALA A 234 2.41 -6.44 -7.37
C ALA A 234 2.79 -7.83 -7.91
N ASP A 235 4.06 -8.22 -7.82
CA ASP A 235 4.54 -9.55 -8.19
C ASP A 235 3.89 -10.62 -7.29
N LYS A 236 3.79 -10.37 -5.98
CA LYS A 236 3.13 -11.27 -5.03
C LYS A 236 1.64 -11.45 -5.35
N LEU A 237 0.92 -10.35 -5.60
CA LEU A 237 -0.51 -10.39 -5.97
C LEU A 237 -0.76 -11.02 -7.35
N ALA A 238 0.21 -10.94 -8.26
CA ALA A 238 0.16 -11.61 -9.56
C ALA A 238 0.58 -13.08 -9.52
N GLY A 239 0.83 -13.65 -8.32
CA GLY A 239 1.28 -15.03 -8.17
C GLY A 239 2.71 -15.28 -8.69
N GLY A 240 3.58 -14.28 -8.62
CA GLY A 240 4.97 -14.33 -9.09
C GLY A 240 5.15 -14.06 -10.60
N ARG A 241 4.07 -13.70 -11.31
CA ARG A 241 4.09 -13.49 -12.76
C ARG A 241 4.52 -12.06 -13.11
N LYS A 242 5.82 -11.85 -13.32
CA LYS A 242 6.40 -10.57 -13.79
C LYS A 242 5.91 -10.19 -15.18
N ARG A 243 5.75 -8.88 -15.46
CA ARG A 243 5.44 -8.40 -16.83
C ARG A 243 6.63 -8.65 -17.76
N LYS A 244 6.40 -8.74 -19.08
CA LYS A 244 7.44 -9.02 -20.08
C LYS A 244 8.66 -8.08 -19.97
N PHE A 245 8.43 -6.83 -19.55
CA PHE A 245 9.46 -5.78 -19.42
C PHE A 245 10.15 -5.74 -18.04
N GLU A 246 9.72 -6.58 -17.09
CA GLU A 246 10.25 -6.62 -15.71
C GLU A 246 11.14 -7.85 -15.47
N ARG A 247 11.27 -8.72 -16.47
CA ARG A 247 12.27 -9.79 -16.46
C ARG A 247 13.62 -9.13 -16.67
N GLU A 248 14.49 -9.23 -15.68
CA GLU A 248 15.90 -8.98 -15.90
C GLU A 248 16.40 -9.96 -16.98
N ASP A 249 17.18 -9.46 -17.93
CA ASP A 249 17.72 -10.21 -19.07
C ASP A 249 18.54 -11.45 -18.64
N SER A 250 18.80 -11.62 -17.35
CA SER A 250 19.42 -12.79 -16.73
C SER A 250 18.52 -14.02 -16.63
N SER A 251 17.21 -13.92 -16.93
CA SER A 251 16.27 -15.04 -16.84
C SER A 251 16.04 -15.76 -18.19
N PHE A 252 17.09 -15.94 -18.99
CA PHE A 252 17.07 -16.65 -20.28
C PHE A 252 17.29 -18.16 -20.14
N HIS A 253 16.56 -18.82 -19.23
CA HIS A 253 16.44 -20.28 -19.23
C HIS A 253 14.99 -20.71 -19.41
N GLY A 254 14.63 -20.81 -20.70
CA GLY A 254 13.88 -21.92 -21.28
C GLY A 254 12.61 -22.37 -20.57
N SER A 255 11.47 -21.82 -21.00
CA SER A 255 10.28 -22.65 -21.23
C SER A 255 9.45 -22.05 -22.37
N PRO A 256 8.99 -22.85 -23.35
CA PRO A 256 8.40 -22.32 -24.58
C PRO A 256 6.98 -21.80 -24.32
N SER A 257 6.74 -20.54 -24.68
CA SER A 257 5.37 -20.03 -24.82
C SER A 257 4.72 -20.70 -26.04
N PRO A 258 3.47 -21.20 -25.93
CA PRO A 258 2.67 -21.54 -27.10
C PRO A 258 2.33 -20.22 -27.82
N SER A 259 2.91 -20.03 -29.00
CA SER A 259 2.55 -18.94 -29.92
C SER A 259 1.19 -19.22 -30.56
N PRO A 260 0.28 -18.24 -30.67
CA PRO A 260 -1.01 -18.38 -31.33
C PRO A 260 -0.98 -18.09 -32.85
N TYR A 261 0.21 -18.03 -33.48
CA TYR A 261 0.31 -17.83 -34.93
C TYR A 261 1.09 -18.96 -35.59
N ARG A 262 0.36 -19.93 -36.16
CA ARG A 262 0.83 -20.74 -37.28
C ARG A 262 -0.09 -20.49 -38.48
N PRO A 263 0.39 -19.83 -39.55
CA PRO A 263 -0.29 -19.76 -40.83
C PRO A 263 -0.25 -21.12 -41.55
N HIS A 264 -1.31 -21.37 -42.31
CA HIS A 264 -1.61 -22.57 -43.08
C HIS A 264 -0.66 -22.80 -44.27
N GLY A 265 -0.18 -24.05 -44.41
CA GLY A 265 -0.01 -24.79 -45.68
C GLY A 265 1.10 -24.39 -46.67
N TYR A 266 1.95 -25.34 -47.07
CA TYR A 266 1.97 -25.90 -48.45
C TYR A 266 2.96 -27.08 -48.56
N TYR A 267 2.66 -27.95 -49.54
CA TYR A 267 3.16 -29.30 -49.81
C TYR A 267 4.64 -29.43 -50.19
N GLY A 268 5.18 -30.65 -50.02
CA GLY A 268 6.45 -31.08 -50.62
C GLY A 268 6.77 -32.54 -50.29
N GLU A 269 6.16 -33.45 -51.05
CA GLU A 269 6.46 -34.88 -51.08
C GLU A 269 7.91 -35.15 -51.56
N THR A 270 8.53 -36.22 -51.06
CA THR A 270 9.35 -37.14 -51.90
C THR A 270 9.58 -38.48 -51.20
N TYR A 271 8.80 -39.47 -51.63
CA TYR A 271 9.12 -40.86 -51.98
C TYR A 271 10.25 -41.65 -51.29
N GLY A 272 9.84 -42.83 -50.81
CA GLY A 272 10.60 -44.08 -50.75
C GLY A 272 10.30 -44.85 -49.46
N GLY A 273 9.63 -46.00 -49.39
CA GLY A 273 9.13 -46.96 -50.37
C GLY A 273 9.07 -48.34 -49.68
N SER A 274 7.92 -49.03 -49.77
CA SER A 274 7.63 -50.45 -49.43
C SER A 274 7.87 -50.92 -47.98
N ASP A 275 6.97 -51.66 -47.31
CA ASP A 275 6.24 -52.83 -47.79
C ASP A 275 4.79 -52.90 -47.31
N ARG A 276 3.93 -53.41 -48.22
CA ARG A 276 2.53 -53.76 -48.00
C ARG A 276 2.44 -55.16 -47.40
N ASN A 277 1.52 -55.35 -46.46
CA ASN A 277 0.69 -56.55 -46.45
C ASN A 277 -0.68 -56.20 -45.88
N ASP A 278 -1.63 -56.02 -46.81
CA ASP A 278 -3.05 -55.96 -46.58
C ASP A 278 -3.56 -57.32 -46.09
N ARG A 279 -4.28 -57.37 -44.96
CA ARG A 279 -5.34 -58.40 -44.83
C ARG A 279 -6.49 -58.04 -43.86
N TRP A 280 -7.55 -57.51 -44.48
CA TRP A 280 -8.99 -57.77 -44.27
C TRP A 280 -9.63 -57.70 -42.86
N ASP A 281 -10.65 -56.83 -42.79
CA ASP A 281 -11.93 -56.94 -42.08
C ASP A 281 -11.98 -56.99 -40.54
N ARG A 282 -12.59 -55.97 -39.92
CA ARG A 282 -14.07 -55.92 -39.74
C ARG A 282 -14.51 -54.66 -38.99
N TYR A 283 -15.41 -53.90 -39.61
CA TYR A 283 -16.25 -52.86 -38.99
C TYR A 283 -17.49 -53.54 -38.37
N VAL A 284 -17.98 -53.04 -37.22
CA VAL A 284 -19.39 -52.65 -36.94
C VAL A 284 -19.63 -52.49 -35.42
N PRO A 285 -20.42 -51.48 -34.98
CA PRO A 285 -20.61 -51.05 -33.59
C PRO A 285 -21.99 -51.44 -33.00
N LYS A 286 -22.22 -51.17 -31.69
CA LYS A 286 -23.47 -50.67 -31.03
C LYS A 286 -23.43 -50.98 -29.52
N ALA A 287 -23.55 -49.98 -28.64
CA ALA A 287 -24.77 -49.30 -28.14
C ALA A 287 -25.42 -50.03 -26.95
N GLY A 288 -25.71 -49.27 -25.89
CA GLY A 288 -26.43 -49.75 -24.72
C GLY A 288 -26.63 -48.66 -23.67
N TRP A 289 -27.45 -47.67 -23.99
CA TRP A 289 -28.11 -46.82 -23.00
C TRP A 289 -29.07 -47.70 -22.19
N ASN A 290 -29.01 -47.62 -20.86
CA ASN A 290 -30.01 -48.25 -20.00
C ASN A 290 -30.71 -47.17 -19.17
N HIS A 291 -31.96 -46.91 -19.55
CA HIS A 291 -32.97 -46.29 -18.70
C HIS A 291 -33.70 -47.40 -17.94
N GLY A 292 -33.93 -47.21 -16.64
CA GLY A 292 -34.82 -48.03 -15.85
C GLY A 292 -35.33 -47.25 -14.65
N ARG A 293 -36.55 -46.73 -14.79
CA ARG A 293 -37.37 -46.07 -13.76
C ARG A 293 -38.05 -47.11 -12.86
N GLY A 294 -38.28 -46.70 -11.61
CA GLY A 294 -39.55 -46.90 -10.91
C GLY A 294 -39.65 -48.08 -9.94
N VAL A 295 -40.49 -48.07 -8.91
CA VAL A 295 -41.45 -47.12 -8.31
C VAL A 295 -41.92 -47.80 -7.00
N ASP A 296 -42.27 -46.99 -5.99
CA ASP A 296 -43.15 -47.24 -4.82
C ASP A 296 -42.79 -48.29 -3.74
N SER A 297 -42.85 -47.87 -2.48
CA SER A 297 -44.13 -47.91 -1.73
C SER A 297 -44.00 -47.44 -0.27
N TYR A 298 -45.15 -46.98 0.23
CA TYR A 298 -45.46 -46.35 1.52
C TYR A 298 -45.33 -47.29 2.74
N ARG A 299 -44.96 -46.65 3.86
CA ARG A 299 -45.29 -46.82 5.30
C ARG A 299 -46.39 -47.82 5.73
N PRO A 300 -46.38 -48.32 6.98
CA PRO A 300 -46.48 -47.52 8.23
C PRO A 300 -45.20 -47.39 9.07
#